data_AF-A0A1B9JTT1-F1
#
_entry.id   AF-A0A1B9JTT1-F1
#
_cell.length_a   1.000
_cell.length_b   1.000
_cell.length_c   1.000
_cell.angle_alpha   90.00
_cell.angle_beta   90.00
_cell.angle_gamma   90.00
#
_symmetry.space_group_name_H-M   'P 1'
#
loop_
_entity.id
_entity.type
_entity.pdbx_description
1 polymer ?
#
loop_
_entity_poly.entity_id
_entity_poly.type
_entity_poly.pdbx_seq_one_letter_code
_entity_poly.pdbx_strand_id
1 'polypeptide(L)'
;MIILAILLTLIGGISFSWLSIKRHHLGWQVLSYLIYIFSILAISPITDLQEQKYVSPSQIVYRFDENRYLLLTGYRCNGQVYFIDDKEQVYYRLAAHSQRIYTEPYRHPAKNYISVPLSDLSAIDISIDGGRSFRSIHLANRYWLGNHDSPQYDVVNDQAFILAKDGNVHASERPFGTKAPHMLSKWDQHKKILGRSQIIPDTIPPIPDDYTGWDKMQCDFDADEVKLPNNLSLLTVFQQWLGTAKSGTYQ
;
A
#
# COMPACT_ATOMS: atom_id res chain seq x y z
N MET A 1 18.59 -28.45 32.22
CA MET A 1 17.51 -27.80 33.02
C MET A 1 16.17 -28.51 32.87
N ILE A 2 15.76 -28.92 31.66
CA ILE A 2 14.48 -29.62 31.42
C ILE A 2 14.36 -30.95 32.18
N ILE A 3 15.40 -31.79 32.19
CA ILE A 3 15.39 -33.08 32.92
C ILE A 3 15.22 -32.89 34.44
N LEU A 4 15.87 -31.87 35.01
CA LEU A 4 15.73 -31.52 36.42
C LEU A 4 14.31 -31.02 36.74
N ALA A 5 13.71 -30.23 35.85
CA ALA A 5 12.33 -29.76 35.99
C ALA A 5 11.33 -30.92 35.94
N ILE A 6 11.52 -31.89 35.04
CA ILE A 6 10.68 -33.09 34.95
C ILE A 6 10.78 -33.93 36.23
N LEU A 7 12.00 -34.15 36.75
CA LEU A 7 12.19 -34.85 38.02
C LEU A 7 11.50 -34.14 39.18
N LEU A 8 11.58 -32.81 39.26
CA LEU A 8 10.91 -32.02 40.29
C LEU A 8 9.38 -32.06 40.16
N THR A 9 8.81 -32.09 38.95
CA THR A 9 7.36 -32.26 38.77
C THR A 9 6.86 -33.64 39.23
N LEU A 10 7.60 -34.71 38.94
CA LEU A 10 7.25 -36.06 39.36
C LEU A 10 7.34 -36.20 40.88
N ILE A 11 8.43 -35.69 41.48
CA ILE A 11 8.62 -35.72 42.94
C ILE A 11 7.55 -34.85 43.64
N GLY A 12 7.25 -33.67 43.11
CA GLY A 12 6.22 -32.76 43.63
C GLY A 12 4.81 -33.34 43.53
N GLY A 13 4.47 -33.97 42.41
CA GLY A 13 3.18 -34.65 42.20
C GLY A 13 2.98 -35.84 43.14
N ILE A 14 4.00 -36.71 43.26
CA ILE A 14 3.96 -37.87 44.16
C ILE A 14 3.85 -37.41 45.63
N SER A 15 4.61 -36.38 46.02
CA SER A 15 4.58 -35.83 47.38
C SER A 15 3.22 -35.19 47.70
N PHE A 16 2.62 -34.46 46.76
CA PHE A 16 1.29 -33.88 46.91
C PHE A 16 0.22 -34.96 47.10
N SER A 17 0.19 -35.99 46.23
CA SER A 17 -0.75 -37.11 46.36
C SER A 17 -0.59 -37.85 47.70
N TRP A 18 0.63 -38.04 48.19
CA TRP A 18 0.90 -38.66 49.49
C TRP A 18 0.46 -37.79 50.68
N LEU A 19 0.71 -36.48 50.63
CA LEU A 19 0.31 -35.49 51.64
C LEU A 19 -1.20 -35.20 51.66
N SER A 20 -1.93 -35.48 50.58
CA SER A 20 -3.39 -35.39 50.52
C SER A 20 -4.09 -36.62 51.12
N ILE A 21 -3.43 -37.79 51.13
CA ILE A 21 -3.99 -39.05 51.68
C ILE A 21 -3.86 -39.12 53.21
N LYS A 22 -2.78 -38.57 53.79
CA LYS A 22 -2.62 -38.45 55.25
C LYS A 22 -2.97 -37.03 55.71
N ARG A 23 -3.76 -36.92 56.79
CA ARG A 23 -4.24 -35.67 57.40
C ARG A 23 -3.09 -34.85 58.02
N HIS A 24 -2.21 -34.29 57.20
CA HIS A 24 -1.11 -33.40 57.60
C HIS A 24 -1.50 -31.91 57.46
N HIS A 25 -0.76 -31.05 58.17
CA HIS A 25 -1.04 -29.62 58.30
C HIS A 25 -1.15 -28.90 56.93
N LEU A 26 -2.23 -28.14 56.78
CA LEU A 26 -2.64 -27.38 55.58
C LEU A 26 -1.50 -26.61 54.89
N GLY A 27 -0.54 -26.07 55.67
CA GLY A 27 0.59 -25.30 55.14
C GLY A 27 1.53 -26.11 54.22
N TRP A 28 1.75 -27.38 54.49
CA TRP A 28 2.61 -28.24 53.65
C TRP A 28 1.94 -28.64 52.34
N GLN A 29 0.61 -28.78 52.34
CA GLN A 29 -0.16 -29.05 51.13
C GLN A 29 -0.12 -27.84 50.18
N VAL A 30 -0.26 -26.63 50.72
CA VAL A 30 -0.17 -25.38 49.94
C VAL A 30 1.22 -25.22 49.33
N LEU A 31 2.29 -25.45 50.09
CA LEU A 31 3.66 -25.34 49.59
C LEU A 31 3.95 -26.33 48.45
N SER A 32 3.53 -27.59 48.60
CA SER A 32 3.69 -28.62 47.56
C SER A 32 2.92 -28.26 46.28
N TYR A 33 1.73 -27.70 46.42
CA TYR A 33 0.90 -27.28 45.29
C TYR A 33 1.50 -26.08 44.54
N LEU A 34 2.05 -25.10 45.27
CA LEU A 34 2.73 -23.95 44.67
C LEU A 34 3.99 -24.37 43.90
N ILE A 35 4.78 -25.32 44.43
CA ILE A 35 5.96 -25.88 43.75
C ILE A 35 5.54 -26.61 42.47
N TYR A 36 4.44 -27.36 42.51
CA TYR A 36 3.89 -28.04 41.34
C TYR A 36 3.43 -27.06 40.25
N ILE A 37 2.72 -25.97 40.61
CA ILE A 37 2.33 -24.93 39.66
C ILE A 37 3.56 -24.23 39.06
N PHE A 38 4.55 -23.85 39.88
CA PHE A 38 5.76 -23.19 39.40
C PHE A 38 6.55 -24.06 38.42
N SER A 39 6.61 -25.36 38.67
CA SER A 39 7.30 -26.31 37.79
C SER A 39 6.54 -26.57 36.49
N ILE A 40 5.20 -26.58 36.49
CA ILE A 40 4.40 -26.58 35.26
C ILE A 40 4.65 -25.30 34.44
N LEU A 41 4.64 -24.13 35.09
CA LEU A 41 4.86 -22.86 34.41
C LEU A 41 6.27 -22.78 33.80
N ALA A 42 7.28 -23.35 34.47
CA ALA A 42 8.65 -23.43 33.95
C ALA A 42 8.84 -24.40 32.78
N ILE A 43 7.95 -25.39 32.61
CA ILE A 43 7.97 -26.35 31.48
C ILE A 43 7.04 -25.88 30.36
N SER A 44 6.09 -24.98 30.65
CA SER A 44 5.18 -24.45 29.64
C SER A 44 5.95 -23.71 28.54
N PRO A 45 5.67 -23.96 27.25
CA PRO A 45 6.37 -23.34 26.12
C PRO A 45 6.00 -21.84 25.94
N ILE A 46 5.47 -21.19 26.98
CA ILE A 46 4.95 -19.82 26.94
C ILE A 46 6.06 -18.79 26.72
N THR A 47 7.33 -19.17 26.85
CA THR A 47 8.47 -18.29 26.52
C THR A 47 8.77 -18.17 25.03
N ASP A 48 8.12 -18.96 24.16
CA ASP A 48 8.33 -18.91 22.70
C ASP A 48 7.08 -18.40 21.96
N LEU A 49 6.46 -17.35 22.48
CA LEU A 49 5.62 -16.49 21.65
C LEU A 49 6.55 -15.65 20.76
N GLN A 50 7.14 -16.28 19.75
CA GLN A 50 7.69 -15.54 18.63
C GLN A 50 6.56 -14.71 18.04
N GLU A 51 6.62 -13.40 18.26
CA GLU A 51 5.73 -12.44 17.62
C GLU A 51 5.93 -12.58 16.10
N GLN A 52 4.99 -13.25 15.42
CA GLN A 52 5.06 -13.37 13.97
C GLN A 52 4.98 -11.97 13.38
N LYS A 53 6.13 -11.47 12.90
CA LYS A 53 6.23 -10.19 12.21
C LYS A 53 5.56 -10.34 10.85
N TYR A 54 4.25 -10.11 10.79
CA TYR A 54 3.46 -10.19 9.57
C TYR A 54 3.82 -9.01 8.66
N VAL A 55 4.64 -9.27 7.64
CA VAL A 55 5.01 -8.28 6.62
C VAL A 55 4.05 -8.43 5.45
N SER A 56 3.31 -7.37 5.12
CA SER A 56 2.43 -7.37 3.95
C SER A 56 3.22 -7.54 2.65
N PRO A 57 2.74 -8.37 1.70
CA PRO A 57 3.37 -8.54 0.40
C PRO A 57 3.38 -7.20 -0.32
N SER A 58 4.41 -6.99 -1.13
CA SER A 58 4.59 -5.77 -1.91
C SER A 58 4.87 -6.11 -3.36
N GLN A 59 4.30 -5.38 -4.29
CA GLN A 59 4.46 -5.63 -5.72
C GLN A 59 4.33 -4.33 -6.52
N ILE A 60 5.06 -4.25 -7.63
CA ILE A 60 4.92 -3.15 -8.58
C ILE A 60 3.62 -3.34 -9.34
N VAL A 61 2.68 -2.40 -9.19
CA VAL A 61 1.36 -2.47 -9.82
C VAL A 61 1.23 -1.60 -11.06
N TYR A 62 2.16 -0.68 -11.28
CA TYR A 62 2.20 0.14 -12.48
C TYR A 62 3.61 0.66 -12.74
N ARG A 63 4.02 0.74 -14.01
CA ARG A 63 5.26 1.40 -14.43
C ARG A 63 4.92 2.56 -15.36
N PHE A 64 5.39 3.75 -14.99
CA PHE A 64 5.34 4.92 -15.87
C PHE A 64 6.46 4.85 -16.91
N ASP A 65 7.64 4.41 -16.48
CA ASP A 65 8.83 4.17 -17.30
C ASP A 65 9.82 3.26 -16.54
N GLU A 66 11.11 3.30 -16.92
CA GLU A 66 12.19 2.52 -16.30
C GLU A 66 12.42 2.88 -14.82
N ASN A 67 12.25 4.14 -14.43
CA ASN A 67 12.63 4.67 -13.11
C ASN A 67 11.43 4.96 -12.20
N ARG A 68 10.26 5.20 -12.79
CA ARG A 68 9.04 5.63 -12.08
C ARG A 68 7.99 4.52 -12.03
N TYR A 69 7.51 4.20 -10.84
CA TYR A 69 6.52 3.13 -10.66
C TYR A 69 5.63 3.31 -9.43
N LEU A 70 4.51 2.58 -9.42
CA LEU A 70 3.63 2.43 -8.26
C LEU A 70 3.90 1.11 -7.56
N LEU A 71 4.22 1.17 -6.27
CA LEU A 71 4.38 0.01 -5.40
C LEU A 71 3.13 -0.14 -4.53
N LEU A 72 2.47 -1.29 -4.58
CA LEU A 72 1.38 -1.66 -3.68
C LEU A 72 1.93 -2.54 -2.56
N THR A 73 1.63 -2.20 -1.31
CA THR A 73 1.87 -3.05 -0.14
C THR A 73 0.53 -3.42 0.50
N GLY A 74 0.14 -4.69 0.38
CA GLY A 74 -1.15 -5.19 0.86
C GLY A 74 -1.58 -6.49 0.20
N TYR A 75 -2.77 -6.96 0.54
CA TYR A 75 -3.28 -8.28 0.14
C TYR A 75 -4.38 -8.14 -0.91
N ARG A 76 -4.49 -9.11 -1.82
CA ARG A 76 -5.63 -9.20 -2.75
C ARG A 76 -5.85 -7.91 -3.54
N CYS A 77 -4.75 -7.32 -4.01
CA CYS A 77 -4.74 -6.07 -4.77
C CYS A 77 -5.35 -4.87 -4.02
N ASN A 78 -5.29 -4.90 -2.70
CA ASN A 78 -5.79 -3.85 -1.83
C ASN A 78 -4.74 -3.53 -0.75
N GLY A 79 -4.37 -2.26 -0.61
CA GLY A 79 -3.32 -1.87 0.33
C GLY A 79 -2.88 -0.42 0.22
N GLN A 80 -1.69 -0.14 0.73
CA GLN A 80 -1.03 1.17 0.62
C GLN A 80 -0.30 1.26 -0.73
N VAL A 81 -0.46 2.37 -1.43
CA VAL A 81 0.23 2.62 -2.71
C VAL A 81 1.25 3.74 -2.54
N TYR A 82 2.43 3.53 -3.12
CA TYR A 82 3.53 4.47 -3.12
C TYR A 82 3.93 4.82 -4.55
N PHE A 83 4.07 6.11 -4.82
CA PHE A 83 4.79 6.59 -6.00
C PHE A 83 6.29 6.59 -5.70
N ILE A 84 7.08 6.02 -6.59
CA ILE A 84 8.54 5.93 -6.47
C ILE A 84 9.17 6.38 -7.79
N ASP A 85 10.15 7.28 -7.69
CA ASP A 85 11.09 7.63 -8.75
C ASP A 85 12.51 7.36 -8.25
N ASP A 86 13.12 6.29 -8.74
CA ASP A 86 14.47 5.90 -8.33
C ASP A 86 15.53 6.89 -8.84
N LYS A 87 15.30 7.54 -9.97
CA LYS A 87 16.28 8.46 -10.55
C LYS A 87 16.31 9.78 -9.79
N GLU A 88 15.13 10.33 -9.50
CA GLU A 88 14.99 11.62 -8.81
C GLU A 88 14.94 11.48 -7.27
N GLN A 89 15.05 10.25 -6.76
CA GLN A 89 14.99 9.89 -5.34
C GLN A 89 13.70 10.43 -4.68
N VAL A 90 12.57 10.27 -5.38
CA VAL A 90 11.26 10.69 -4.90
C VAL A 90 10.49 9.47 -4.41
N TYR A 91 9.90 9.61 -3.22
CA TYR A 91 8.93 8.67 -2.69
C TYR A 91 7.80 9.44 -2.08
N TYR A 92 6.61 9.03 -2.45
CA TYR A 92 5.41 9.63 -1.93
C TYR A 92 4.40 8.54 -1.62
N ARG A 93 3.97 8.49 -0.36
CA ARG A 93 2.83 7.67 0.01
C ARG A 93 1.56 8.37 -0.43
N LEU A 94 0.88 7.80 -1.41
CA LEU A 94 -0.47 8.21 -1.80
C LEU A 94 -1.41 7.81 -0.64
N ALA A 95 -1.94 8.78 0.11
CA ALA A 95 -2.74 8.56 1.34
C ALA A 95 -4.25 8.55 1.02
N ALA A 96 -5.17 7.87 1.72
CA ALA A 96 -5.14 7.50 3.15
C ALA A 96 -5.91 6.20 3.55
N HIS A 97 -6.41 5.41 2.59
CA HIS A 97 -7.14 4.17 2.89
C HIS A 97 -6.63 3.01 2.04
N SER A 98 -6.86 1.79 2.49
CA SER A 98 -6.55 0.57 1.75
C SER A 98 -7.22 0.65 0.37
N GLN A 99 -6.43 0.90 -0.68
CA GLN A 99 -6.90 1.24 -2.00
C GLN A 99 -6.84 0.01 -2.91
N ARG A 100 -7.92 -0.22 -3.66
CA ARG A 100 -7.89 -1.16 -4.79
C ARG A 100 -7.22 -0.46 -5.97
N ILE A 101 -6.45 -1.20 -6.76
CA ILE A 101 -5.83 -0.64 -7.97
C ILE A 101 -6.88 -0.36 -9.07
N TYR A 102 -6.58 0.59 -9.93
CA TYR A 102 -7.40 0.91 -11.10
C TYR A 102 -7.10 -0.04 -12.25
N THR A 103 -8.09 -0.84 -12.68
CA THR A 103 -7.88 -1.96 -13.61
C THR A 103 -8.22 -1.67 -15.07
N GLU A 104 -8.82 -0.51 -15.36
CA GLU A 104 -9.14 -0.09 -16.73
C GLU A 104 -7.88 0.40 -17.46
N PRO A 105 -7.92 0.56 -18.80
CA PRO A 105 -6.82 1.11 -19.57
C PRO A 105 -6.35 2.46 -19.01
N TYR A 106 -5.06 2.54 -18.72
CA TYR A 106 -4.41 3.67 -18.06
C TYR A 106 -2.99 3.85 -18.58
N ARG A 107 -2.77 4.88 -19.42
CA ARG A 107 -1.46 5.21 -20.01
C ARG A 107 -0.98 6.57 -19.55
N HIS A 108 0.28 6.65 -19.17
CA HIS A 108 0.83 7.85 -18.56
C HIS A 108 2.23 8.18 -19.10
N PRO A 109 2.33 8.76 -20.31
CA PRO A 109 3.60 9.25 -20.87
C PRO A 109 4.13 10.54 -20.23
N ALA A 110 3.32 11.27 -19.46
CA ALA A 110 3.75 12.55 -18.87
C ALA A 110 4.85 12.40 -17.81
N LYS A 111 5.79 13.35 -17.79
CA LYS A 111 6.98 13.28 -16.91
C LYS A 111 6.81 14.10 -15.63
N ASN A 112 6.45 15.37 -15.76
CA ASN A 112 6.36 16.30 -14.62
C ASN A 112 4.99 16.24 -13.95
N TYR A 113 3.94 15.99 -14.74
CA TYR A 113 2.57 15.87 -14.27
C TYR A 113 2.24 14.41 -13.98
N ILE A 114 2.27 13.99 -12.72
CA ILE A 114 1.86 12.64 -12.30
C ILE A 114 0.38 12.66 -11.98
N SER A 115 -0.36 11.64 -12.38
CA SER A 115 -1.78 11.53 -12.06
C SER A 115 -2.18 10.08 -11.88
N VAL A 116 -2.66 9.73 -10.69
CA VAL A 116 -2.94 8.36 -10.26
C VAL A 116 -4.40 8.30 -9.82
N PRO A 117 -5.27 7.54 -10.51
CA PRO A 117 -6.66 7.38 -10.13
C PRO A 117 -6.85 6.47 -8.91
N LEU A 118 -7.92 6.72 -8.14
CA LEU A 118 -8.56 5.68 -7.34
C LEU A 118 -9.30 4.67 -8.24
N SER A 119 -9.52 3.45 -7.75
CA SER A 119 -10.12 2.37 -8.54
C SER A 119 -11.48 2.72 -9.16
N ASP A 120 -12.25 3.56 -8.48
CA ASP A 120 -13.60 3.98 -8.85
C ASP A 120 -13.65 5.43 -9.40
N LEU A 121 -12.48 6.04 -9.67
CA LEU A 121 -12.35 7.44 -10.10
C LEU A 121 -13.03 8.47 -9.16
N SER A 122 -13.33 8.08 -7.91
CA SER A 122 -13.93 8.96 -6.90
C SER A 122 -13.02 10.16 -6.58
N ALA A 123 -11.71 9.94 -6.62
CA ALA A 123 -10.71 10.99 -6.68
C ALA A 123 -9.51 10.55 -7.54
N ILE A 124 -8.68 11.52 -7.87
CA ILE A 124 -7.49 11.33 -8.67
C ILE A 124 -6.38 12.10 -7.98
N ASP A 125 -5.35 11.40 -7.53
CA ASP A 125 -4.18 12.01 -6.93
C ASP A 125 -3.27 12.53 -8.03
N ILE A 126 -2.81 13.76 -7.87
CA ILE A 126 -2.02 14.43 -8.88
C ILE A 126 -0.83 15.16 -8.29
N SER A 127 0.27 15.15 -9.02
CA SER A 127 1.47 15.93 -8.73
C SER A 127 1.84 16.75 -9.95
N ILE A 128 2.30 17.97 -9.72
CA ILE A 128 2.85 18.86 -10.74
C ILE A 128 4.34 19.13 -10.55
N ASP A 129 4.95 18.46 -9.58
CA ASP A 129 6.32 18.66 -9.13
C ASP A 129 7.13 17.35 -9.20
N GLY A 130 6.79 16.48 -10.17
CA GLY A 130 7.49 15.21 -10.39
C GLY A 130 7.28 14.19 -9.28
N GLY A 131 6.16 14.25 -8.57
CA GLY A 131 5.78 13.33 -7.50
C GLY A 131 6.23 13.74 -6.09
N ARG A 132 6.78 14.96 -5.91
CA ARG A 132 7.25 15.42 -4.59
C ARG A 132 6.11 15.80 -3.66
N SER A 133 5.00 16.27 -4.21
CA SER A 133 3.76 16.50 -3.49
C SER A 133 2.55 16.10 -4.33
N PHE A 134 1.51 15.58 -3.66
CA PHE A 134 0.25 15.24 -4.31
C PHE A 134 -0.92 15.97 -3.69
N ARG A 135 -1.93 16.24 -4.53
CA ARG A 135 -3.27 16.67 -4.10
C ARG A 135 -4.32 15.83 -4.81
N SER A 136 -5.46 15.63 -4.18
CA SER A 136 -6.58 14.92 -4.81
C SER A 136 -7.49 15.89 -5.55
N ILE A 137 -7.93 15.51 -6.74
CA ILE A 137 -8.93 16.23 -7.55
C ILE A 137 -10.10 15.30 -7.88
N HIS A 138 -11.20 15.91 -8.33
CA HIS A 138 -12.43 15.21 -8.68
C HIS A 138 -12.95 15.64 -10.04
N LEU A 139 -13.86 14.85 -10.61
CA LEU A 139 -14.68 15.31 -11.72
C LEU A 139 -15.63 16.42 -11.25
N ALA A 140 -15.90 17.41 -12.10
CA ALA A 140 -16.83 18.49 -11.78
C ALA A 140 -18.29 18.01 -11.67
N ASN A 141 -19.12 18.82 -11.00
CA ASN A 141 -20.59 18.70 -10.96
C ASN A 141 -21.19 17.35 -10.52
N ARG A 142 -20.51 16.59 -9.66
CA ARG A 142 -20.97 15.26 -9.20
C ARG A 142 -21.15 14.25 -10.34
N TYR A 143 -20.37 14.38 -11.42
CA TYR A 143 -20.18 13.26 -12.35
C TYR A 143 -19.38 12.17 -11.63
N TRP A 144 -20.10 11.27 -10.97
CA TRP A 144 -19.54 10.02 -10.50
C TRP A 144 -19.50 9.10 -11.71
N LEU A 145 -18.32 8.87 -12.29
CA LEU A 145 -18.10 7.84 -13.32
C LEU A 145 -18.20 6.41 -12.76
N GLY A 146 -18.75 6.26 -11.55
CA GLY A 146 -19.07 5.00 -10.92
C GLY A 146 -17.89 4.02 -10.87
N ASN A 147 -18.22 2.77 -10.59
CA ASN A 147 -17.28 1.66 -10.71
C ASN A 147 -17.04 1.38 -12.19
N HIS A 148 -15.93 1.89 -12.74
CA HIS A 148 -15.38 1.47 -14.03
C HIS A 148 -16.13 1.95 -15.29
N ASP A 149 -16.75 3.14 -15.30
CA ASP A 149 -17.33 3.73 -16.53
C ASP A 149 -16.33 4.56 -17.34
N SER A 150 -15.04 4.22 -17.25
CA SER A 150 -13.97 4.81 -18.06
C SER A 150 -13.30 3.72 -18.92
N PRO A 151 -13.62 3.62 -20.22
CA PRO A 151 -12.86 2.77 -21.14
C PRO A 151 -11.39 3.17 -21.29
N GLN A 152 -10.99 4.40 -20.95
CA GLN A 152 -9.63 4.87 -21.20
C GLN A 152 -9.29 6.09 -20.33
N TYR A 153 -8.16 6.01 -19.62
CA TYR A 153 -7.55 7.14 -18.93
C TYR A 153 -6.12 7.34 -19.45
N ASP A 154 -5.87 8.42 -20.20
CA ASP A 154 -4.52 8.78 -20.59
C ASP A 154 -4.04 10.11 -20.00
N VAL A 155 -2.73 10.21 -19.77
CA VAL A 155 -2.07 11.42 -19.29
C VAL A 155 -0.99 11.85 -20.26
N VAL A 156 -1.36 12.77 -21.16
CA VAL A 156 -0.55 13.16 -22.32
C VAL A 156 -0.28 14.66 -22.29
N ASN A 157 0.94 15.06 -22.66
CA ASN A 157 1.36 16.46 -22.71
C ASN A 157 1.18 17.20 -21.37
N ASP A 158 1.38 16.54 -20.23
CA ASP A 158 1.13 17.10 -18.89
C ASP A 158 -0.35 17.48 -18.63
N GLN A 159 -1.28 16.70 -19.19
CA GLN A 159 -2.72 16.83 -18.98
C GLN A 159 -3.39 15.46 -18.91
N ALA A 160 -4.28 15.27 -17.95
CA ALA A 160 -5.06 14.05 -17.77
C ALA A 160 -6.37 14.11 -18.58
N PHE A 161 -6.73 12.99 -19.21
CA PHE A 161 -7.94 12.81 -20.00
C PHE A 161 -8.62 11.49 -19.67
N ILE A 162 -9.90 11.53 -19.33
CA ILE A 162 -10.73 10.34 -19.12
C ILE A 162 -11.80 10.31 -20.20
N LEU A 163 -11.85 9.22 -20.96
CA LEU A 163 -12.97 8.93 -21.85
C LEU A 163 -14.02 8.18 -21.03
N ALA A 164 -15.20 8.76 -20.87
CA ALA A 164 -16.33 8.10 -20.24
C ALA A 164 -17.03 7.15 -21.23
N LYS A 165 -17.75 6.14 -20.73
CA LYS A 165 -18.50 5.18 -21.57
C LYS A 165 -19.57 5.82 -22.46
N ASP A 166 -20.09 6.98 -22.08
CA ASP A 166 -21.03 7.76 -22.88
C ASP A 166 -20.37 8.51 -24.05
N GLY A 167 -19.04 8.41 -24.19
CA GLY A 167 -18.23 9.04 -25.22
C GLY A 167 -17.72 10.43 -24.85
N ASN A 168 -18.06 10.98 -23.67
CA ASN A 168 -17.57 12.28 -23.25
C ASN A 168 -16.12 12.21 -22.77
N VAL A 169 -15.30 13.17 -23.22
CA VAL A 169 -13.94 13.37 -22.72
C VAL A 169 -13.98 14.35 -21.55
N HIS A 170 -13.43 13.92 -20.42
CA HIS A 170 -13.13 14.75 -19.26
C HIS A 170 -11.64 15.09 -19.27
N ALA A 171 -11.29 16.36 -19.10
CA ALA A 171 -9.89 16.80 -19.10
C ALA A 171 -9.55 17.57 -17.83
N SER A 172 -8.33 17.36 -17.34
CA SER A 172 -7.74 18.21 -16.30
C SER A 172 -7.46 19.61 -16.84
N GLU A 173 -7.13 20.55 -15.96
CA GLU A 173 -6.76 21.90 -16.37
C GLU A 173 -5.43 21.94 -17.13
N ARG A 174 -5.27 22.90 -18.05
CA ARG A 174 -4.01 23.29 -18.69
C ARG A 174 -3.85 24.83 -18.74
N PRO A 175 -2.70 25.40 -18.31
CA PRO A 175 -1.67 24.75 -17.49
C PRO A 175 -2.24 24.35 -16.13
N PHE A 176 -1.84 23.20 -15.62
CA PHE A 176 -2.49 22.63 -14.45
C PHE A 176 -2.15 23.41 -13.16
N GLY A 177 -3.17 23.71 -12.34
CA GLY A 177 -2.99 24.38 -11.04
C GLY A 177 -3.24 25.87 -11.04
N THR A 178 -3.78 26.44 -12.13
CA THR A 178 -4.12 27.85 -12.20
C THR A 178 -5.54 28.18 -11.76
N LYS A 179 -6.49 27.23 -11.79
CA LYS A 179 -7.91 27.41 -11.42
C LYS A 179 -8.43 26.17 -10.67
N ALA A 180 -9.73 26.18 -10.38
CA ALA A 180 -10.43 25.20 -9.52
C ALA A 180 -9.99 23.74 -9.71
N PRO A 181 -9.91 22.89 -8.67
CA PRO A 181 -9.28 21.57 -8.71
C PRO A 181 -10.20 20.46 -9.29
N HIS A 182 -10.69 20.63 -10.52
CA HIS A 182 -11.60 19.66 -11.15
C HIS A 182 -11.21 19.24 -12.57
N MET A 183 -11.53 17.99 -12.94
CA MET A 183 -11.62 17.57 -14.34
C MET A 183 -12.98 17.95 -14.91
N LEU A 184 -12.99 18.51 -16.12
CA LEU A 184 -14.19 19.03 -16.77
C LEU A 184 -14.52 18.23 -18.02
N SER A 185 -15.80 18.00 -18.26
CA SER A 185 -16.28 17.58 -19.58
C SER A 185 -16.52 18.79 -20.49
N LYS A 186 -16.69 18.54 -21.79
CA LYS A 186 -17.14 19.55 -22.76
C LYS A 186 -18.47 20.20 -22.35
N TRP A 187 -19.36 19.42 -21.71
CA TRP A 187 -20.63 19.93 -21.18
C TRP A 187 -20.43 20.91 -20.01
N ASP A 188 -19.51 20.61 -19.10
CA ASP A 188 -19.17 21.52 -17.99
C ASP A 188 -18.56 22.83 -18.49
N GLN A 189 -17.75 22.76 -19.56
CA GLN A 189 -17.16 23.93 -20.21
C GLN A 189 -18.23 24.90 -20.74
N HIS A 190 -19.27 24.39 -21.41
CA HIS A 190 -20.36 25.19 -21.96
C HIS A 190 -21.15 25.95 -20.89
N LYS A 191 -21.24 25.40 -19.68
CA LYS A 191 -21.95 26.06 -18.57
C LYS A 191 -21.17 27.23 -17.95
N LYS A 192 -19.98 27.58 -18.45
CA LYS A 192 -19.06 28.61 -17.90
C LYS A 192 -18.74 28.43 -16.41
N ILE A 193 -18.97 27.23 -15.85
CA ILE A 193 -18.97 27.01 -14.38
C ILE A 193 -17.60 27.27 -13.73
N LEU A 194 -16.48 27.34 -14.48
CA LEU A 194 -15.15 27.38 -13.87
C LEU A 194 -14.18 28.44 -14.41
N GLY A 195 -14.66 29.43 -15.17
CA GLY A 195 -13.80 30.54 -15.63
C GLY A 195 -12.55 30.10 -16.42
N ARG A 196 -12.54 28.90 -17.00
CA ARG A 196 -11.44 28.35 -17.80
C ARG A 196 -11.61 28.70 -19.28
N SER A 197 -10.50 28.96 -19.97
CA SER A 197 -10.46 29.24 -21.41
C SER A 197 -10.02 28.04 -22.26
N GLN A 198 -9.61 26.93 -21.64
CA GLN A 198 -9.16 25.74 -22.36
C GLN A 198 -10.31 25.09 -23.13
N ILE A 199 -10.04 24.60 -24.33
CA ILE A 199 -10.96 23.80 -25.13
C ILE A 199 -10.69 22.33 -24.84
N ILE A 200 -11.75 21.58 -24.51
CA ILE A 200 -11.67 20.13 -24.32
C ILE A 200 -11.82 19.46 -25.69
N PRO A 201 -10.89 18.60 -26.11
CA PRO A 201 -10.98 17.93 -27.40
C PRO A 201 -12.11 16.89 -27.42
N ASP A 202 -12.57 16.55 -28.62
CA ASP A 202 -13.59 15.51 -28.81
C ASP A 202 -13.03 14.09 -28.59
N THR A 203 -11.72 13.93 -28.69
CA THR A 203 -11.00 12.66 -28.47
C THR A 203 -9.74 12.89 -27.64
N ILE A 204 -9.27 11.84 -26.96
CA ILE A 204 -8.00 11.87 -26.26
C ILE A 204 -6.85 12.03 -27.28
N PRO A 205 -5.86 12.91 -27.04
CA PRO A 205 -4.67 13.01 -27.88
C PRO A 205 -3.93 11.67 -28.01
N PRO A 206 -3.26 11.40 -29.15
CA PRO A 206 -2.52 10.15 -29.32
C PRO A 206 -1.36 10.04 -28.33
N ILE A 207 -1.06 8.80 -27.93
CA ILE A 207 0.11 8.47 -27.11
C ILE A 207 1.38 8.67 -27.96
N PRO A 208 2.46 9.25 -27.39
CA PRO A 208 3.75 9.35 -28.07
C PRO A 208 4.34 7.98 -28.44
N ASP A 209 5.02 7.90 -29.58
CA ASP A 209 5.62 6.65 -30.08
C ASP A 209 6.74 6.10 -29.18
N ASP A 210 7.35 6.96 -28.35
CA ASP A 210 8.41 6.61 -27.40
C ASP A 210 7.86 6.20 -26.02
N TYR A 211 6.55 5.98 -25.87
CA TYR A 211 5.96 5.54 -24.62
C TYR A 211 6.33 4.09 -24.29
N THR A 212 7.00 3.89 -23.14
CA THR A 212 7.45 2.58 -22.66
C THR A 212 6.76 2.12 -21.37
N GLY A 213 5.80 2.90 -20.87
CA GLY A 213 5.06 2.56 -19.65
C GLY A 213 4.04 1.44 -19.88
N TRP A 214 3.39 1.01 -18.80
CA TRP A 214 2.35 -0.01 -18.87
C TRP A 214 1.02 0.58 -19.32
N ASP A 215 0.27 -0.16 -20.14
CA ASP A 215 -1.04 0.27 -20.65
C ASP A 215 -2.17 0.24 -19.61
N LYS A 216 -1.94 -0.38 -18.45
CA LYS A 216 -2.85 -0.41 -17.29
C LYS A 216 -2.12 -0.89 -16.05
N MET A 217 -2.74 -0.68 -14.87
CA MET A 217 -2.24 -1.29 -13.64
C MET A 217 -2.47 -2.81 -13.67
N GLN A 218 -1.57 -3.54 -13.03
CA GLN A 218 -1.58 -5.00 -12.96
C GLN A 218 -1.36 -5.40 -11.50
N CYS A 219 -1.96 -6.50 -11.06
CA CYS A 219 -1.74 -7.02 -9.73
C CYS A 219 -1.92 -8.53 -9.68
N ASP A 220 -1.00 -9.17 -9.00
CA ASP A 220 -1.06 -10.56 -8.58
C ASP A 220 -1.89 -10.65 -7.29
N PHE A 221 -3.10 -11.20 -7.40
CA PHE A 221 -4.07 -11.27 -6.31
C PHE A 221 -3.63 -12.21 -5.19
N ASP A 222 -2.86 -13.24 -5.54
CA ASP A 222 -2.40 -14.30 -4.65
C ASP A 222 -0.97 -14.04 -4.13
N ALA A 223 -0.44 -12.84 -4.37
CA ALA A 223 0.86 -12.45 -3.85
C ALA A 223 0.89 -12.57 -2.31
N ASP A 224 1.80 -13.39 -1.84
CA ASP A 224 2.11 -13.68 -0.44
C ASP A 224 3.54 -13.28 -0.06
N GLU A 225 4.39 -13.02 -1.04
CA GLU A 225 5.77 -12.54 -0.89
C GLU A 225 5.97 -11.09 -1.35
N VAL A 226 7.12 -10.54 -0.94
CA VAL A 226 7.58 -9.21 -1.31
C VAL A 226 8.33 -9.28 -2.66
N LYS A 227 7.71 -8.80 -3.73
CA LYS A 227 8.29 -8.64 -5.07
C LYS A 227 8.77 -7.20 -5.25
N LEU A 228 10.01 -6.91 -4.85
CA LEU A 228 10.68 -5.63 -5.10
C LEU A 228 11.55 -5.68 -6.36
N PRO A 229 11.80 -4.54 -7.03
CA PRO A 229 12.80 -4.49 -8.09
C PRO A 229 14.20 -4.83 -7.54
N ASN A 230 14.96 -5.61 -8.32
CA ASN A 230 16.39 -5.89 -8.12
C ASN A 230 16.81 -6.67 -6.85
N ASN A 231 15.95 -7.53 -6.28
CA ASN A 231 16.28 -8.37 -5.11
C ASN A 231 16.70 -7.60 -3.83
N LEU A 232 16.42 -6.29 -3.72
CA LEU A 232 16.61 -5.59 -2.45
C LEU A 232 15.52 -6.00 -1.45
N SER A 233 15.92 -6.21 -0.19
CA SER A 233 14.94 -6.45 0.88
C SER A 233 14.15 -5.17 1.18
N LEU A 234 12.85 -5.29 1.51
CA LEU A 234 12.03 -4.16 1.98
C LEU A 234 12.68 -3.41 3.13
N LEU A 235 13.44 -4.12 3.97
CA LEU A 235 14.19 -3.53 5.07
C LEU A 235 15.33 -2.64 4.57
N THR A 236 16.06 -3.04 3.51
CA THR A 236 17.12 -2.24 2.90
C THR A 236 16.55 -0.95 2.29
N VAL A 237 15.43 -1.07 1.57
CA VAL A 237 14.70 0.07 1.03
C VAL A 237 14.24 0.95 2.20
N PHE A 238 13.45 0.45 3.14
CA PHE A 238 12.94 1.23 4.27
C PHE A 238 14.04 1.83 5.18
N GLN A 239 15.17 1.15 5.42
CA GLN A 239 16.29 1.65 6.24
C GLN A 239 17.09 2.73 5.53
N GLN A 240 17.26 2.62 4.21
CA GLN A 240 17.82 3.67 3.37
C GLN A 240 16.87 4.89 3.33
N TRP A 241 15.56 4.66 3.30
CA TRP A 241 14.50 5.69 3.32
C TRP A 241 14.37 6.41 4.67
N LEU A 242 14.54 5.73 5.81
CA LEU A 242 14.45 6.31 7.15
C LEU A 242 15.76 6.97 7.63
N GLY A 243 16.81 6.99 6.81
CA GLY A 243 18.14 7.51 7.20
C GLY A 243 18.79 6.73 8.35
N THR A 244 18.35 5.49 8.60
CA THR A 244 18.81 4.65 9.72
C THR A 244 19.85 3.60 9.32
N ALA A 245 20.20 3.51 8.03
CA ALA A 245 21.35 2.73 7.60
C ALA A 245 22.63 3.33 8.17
N LYS A 246 23.11 2.79 9.30
CA LYS A 246 24.54 2.86 9.63
C LYS A 246 25.29 2.30 8.43
N SER A 247 26.25 3.06 7.92
CA SER A 247 27.18 2.61 6.89
C SER A 247 27.88 1.32 7.35
N GLY A 248 27.30 0.18 6.99
CA GLY A 248 27.98 -1.10 7.02
C GLY A 248 28.88 -1.13 5.81
N THR A 249 30.17 -0.96 6.04
CA THR A 249 31.25 -1.18 5.10
C THR A 249 31.07 -2.54 4.42
N TYR A 250 30.86 -2.52 3.10
CA TYR A 250 31.10 -3.69 2.26
C TYR A 250 32.61 -3.81 2.06
N GLN A 251 33.20 -4.86 2.64
CA GLN A 251 34.41 -5.50 2.12
C GLN A 251 33.99 -6.54 1.08
#